data_AF-A0A6V8NRV4-F1
#
_entry.id   AF-A0A6V8NRV4-F1
#
_cell.length_a   1.000
_cell.length_b   1.000
_cell.length_c   1.000
_cell.angle_alpha   90.00
_cell.angle_beta   90.00
_cell.angle_gamma   90.00
#
_symmetry.space_group_name_H-M   'P 1'
#
loop_
_entity.id
_entity.type
_entity.pdbx_description
1 polymer ?
#
loop_
_entity_poly.entity_id
_entity_poly.type
_entity_poly.pdbx_seq_one_letter_code
_entity_poly.pdbx_strand_id
1 'polypeptide(L)'
;MNEEKIPQEAEDQEDNNDDSDEATLDRPMTIIEHLEELRRRLIICIVVLAVSAMVAYPLHGYILRLLMVPAGKINLNVLEVTEAFKVNILLSLFTGVVISFPVLAYQILKFVLPALKRRERRLLVPLVILFFVLFLGGVVFSYFNLLPVAIGWLL
;
A
#
# COMPACT_ATOMS: atom_id res chain seq x y z
N MET A 1 -15.61 82.15 32.57
CA MET A 1 -14.55 82.23 31.55
C MET A 1 -14.01 80.81 31.41
N ASN A 2 -14.21 80.23 30.22
CA ASN A 2 -13.75 78.92 29.71
C ASN A 2 -14.68 77.75 30.14
N GLU A 3 -15.72 77.35 29.40
CA GLU A 3 -15.84 76.69 28.06
C GLU A 3 -15.29 75.26 27.96
N GLU A 4 -16.23 74.35 27.60
CA GLU A 4 -16.11 73.07 26.87
C GLU A 4 -15.25 71.94 27.48
N LYS A 5 -15.66 70.67 27.53
CA LYS A 5 -16.61 69.90 26.73
C LYS A 5 -16.89 68.56 27.44
N ILE A 6 -18.13 68.09 27.41
CA ILE A 6 -18.44 66.65 27.58
C ILE A 6 -18.30 66.00 26.20
N PRO A 7 -17.65 64.84 26.10
CA PRO A 7 -18.21 63.72 25.31
C PRO A 7 -18.13 62.40 26.11
N GLN A 8 -19.24 61.71 26.36
CA GLN A 8 -19.89 60.69 25.51
C GLN A 8 -19.04 59.43 25.26
N GLU A 9 -19.50 58.33 25.86
CA GLU A 9 -19.57 56.95 25.33
C GLU A 9 -18.47 56.51 24.35
N ALA A 10 -17.58 55.64 24.82
CA ALA A 10 -16.86 54.64 24.03
C ALA A 10 -16.67 53.44 24.97
N GLU A 11 -17.58 52.48 24.88
CA GLU A 11 -17.40 51.24 24.13
C GLU A 11 -16.74 50.15 24.99
N ASP A 12 -17.59 49.17 25.28
CA ASP A 12 -17.24 47.81 25.63
C ASP A 12 -16.04 47.30 24.82
N GLN A 13 -15.04 46.77 25.53
CA GLN A 13 -14.13 45.78 24.95
C GLN A 13 -13.67 44.85 26.08
N GLU A 14 -14.59 43.96 26.46
CA GLU A 14 -14.22 42.56 26.55
C GLU A 14 -13.52 42.18 25.24
N ASP A 15 -12.25 41.79 25.28
CA ASP A 15 -11.84 40.68 24.41
C ASP A 15 -10.61 39.97 24.97
N ASN A 16 -10.87 38.76 25.45
CA ASN A 16 -9.91 37.78 25.90
C ASN A 16 -9.05 37.33 24.71
N ASN A 17 -7.98 38.06 24.42
CA ASN A 17 -6.95 37.60 23.50
C ASN A 17 -5.81 36.89 24.26
N ASP A 18 -6.08 35.67 24.72
CA ASP A 18 -5.01 34.69 24.99
C ASP A 18 -5.46 33.21 24.85
N ASP A 19 -6.66 32.93 24.33
CA ASP A 19 -7.20 31.56 24.27
C ASP A 19 -7.40 31.03 22.83
N SER A 20 -6.87 31.74 21.82
CA SER A 20 -7.06 31.38 20.40
C SER A 20 -6.00 30.45 19.81
N ASP A 21 -4.93 30.14 20.54
CA ASP A 21 -3.81 29.33 20.02
C ASP A 21 -3.89 27.82 20.34
N GLU A 22 -4.76 27.36 21.25
CA GLU A 22 -4.87 25.92 21.57
C GLU A 22 -5.93 25.15 20.75
N ALA A 23 -6.77 25.83 19.96
CA ALA A 23 -7.88 25.19 19.23
C ALA A 23 -7.51 24.60 17.86
N THR A 24 -6.23 24.58 17.46
CA THR A 24 -5.81 24.13 16.11
C THR A 24 -5.28 22.70 16.02
N LEU A 25 -5.11 22.00 17.15
CA LEU A 25 -4.44 20.69 17.16
C LEU A 25 -5.34 19.47 16.94
N ASP A 26 -6.66 19.64 16.88
CA ASP A 26 -7.59 18.50 16.80
C ASP A 26 -8.74 18.75 15.80
N ARG A 27 -8.41 19.17 14.57
CA ARG A 27 -9.36 19.04 13.45
C ARG A 27 -9.48 17.54 13.13
N PRO A 28 -10.62 16.88 13.39
CA PRO A 28 -10.84 15.54 12.86
C PRO A 28 -10.75 15.64 11.34
N MET A 29 -9.81 14.90 10.74
CA MET A 29 -9.67 14.85 9.28
C MET A 29 -11.04 14.49 8.70
N THR A 30 -11.51 15.27 7.72
CA THR A 30 -12.81 14.99 7.10
C THR A 30 -12.70 13.68 6.32
N ILE A 31 -13.75 12.85 6.27
CA ILE A 31 -13.76 11.60 5.47
C ILE A 31 -13.30 11.86 4.02
N ILE A 32 -13.60 13.06 3.50
CA ILE A 32 -13.15 13.53 2.19
C ILE A 32 -11.61 13.63 2.11
N GLU A 33 -10.91 14.14 3.13
CA GLU A 33 -9.44 14.17 3.16
C GLU A 33 -8.86 12.75 3.23
N HIS A 34 -9.47 11.85 4.01
CA HIS A 34 -9.04 10.46 4.07
C HIS A 34 -9.19 9.74 2.72
N LEU A 35 -10.31 9.98 2.01
CA LEU A 35 -10.55 9.44 0.67
C LEU A 35 -9.62 10.05 -0.39
N GLU A 36 -9.29 11.33 -0.28
CA GLU A 36 -8.32 11.99 -1.16
C GLU A 36 -6.92 11.38 -1.00
N GLU A 37 -6.56 11.07 0.26
CA GLU A 37 -5.31 10.37 0.57
C GLU A 37 -5.30 8.93 0.01
N LEU A 38 -6.44 8.21 0.06
CA LEU A 38 -6.59 6.88 -0.57
C LEU A 38 -6.36 6.94 -2.08
N ARG A 39 -7.02 7.87 -2.79
CA ARG A 39 -6.90 8.01 -4.25
C ARG A 39 -5.45 8.25 -4.66
N ARG A 40 -4.78 9.21 -4.00
CA ARG A 40 -3.38 9.54 -4.30
C ARG A 40 -2.47 8.33 -4.10
N ARG A 41 -2.71 7.54 -3.05
CA ARG A 41 -1.93 6.33 -2.76
C ARG A 41 -2.22 5.20 -3.74
N LEU A 42 -3.47 5.02 -4.14
CA LEU A 42 -3.87 4.03 -5.15
C LEU A 42 -3.16 4.28 -6.48
N ILE A 43 -3.07 5.54 -6.92
CA ILE A 43 -2.33 5.91 -8.14
C ILE A 43 -0.85 5.53 -8.00
N ILE A 44 -0.23 5.80 -6.85
CA ILE A 44 1.17 5.40 -6.60
C ILE A 44 1.31 3.88 -6.63
N CYS A 45 0.39 3.12 -6.02
CA CYS A 45 0.41 1.64 -6.07
C CYS A 45 0.32 1.13 -7.51
N ILE A 46 -0.56 1.71 -8.33
CA ILE A 46 -0.71 1.34 -9.75
C ILE A 46 0.57 1.64 -10.52
N VAL A 47 1.18 2.82 -10.31
CA VAL A 47 2.44 3.19 -10.98
C VAL A 47 3.57 2.27 -10.57
N VAL A 48 3.72 1.99 -9.27
CA VAL A 48 4.75 1.07 -8.76
C VAL A 48 4.54 -0.33 -9.32
N LEU A 49 3.31 -0.81 -9.38
CA LEU A 49 2.97 -2.13 -9.93
C LEU A 49 3.24 -2.17 -11.44
N ALA A 50 2.93 -1.11 -12.19
CA ALA A 50 3.24 -1.03 -13.62
C ALA A 50 4.76 -1.06 -13.86
N VAL A 51 5.54 -0.28 -13.10
CA VAL A 51 6.99 -0.26 -13.18
C VAL A 51 7.58 -1.61 -12.76
N SER A 52 7.10 -2.20 -11.67
CA SER A 52 7.59 -3.50 -11.21
C SER A 52 7.23 -4.61 -12.20
N ALA A 53 6.07 -4.56 -12.86
CA ALA A 53 5.69 -5.49 -13.91
C ALA A 53 6.59 -5.35 -15.15
N MET A 54 6.94 -4.11 -15.56
CA MET A 54 7.92 -3.90 -16.63
C MET A 54 9.29 -4.48 -16.28
N VAL A 55 9.75 -4.29 -15.05
CA VAL A 55 11.02 -4.85 -14.54
C VAL A 55 10.93 -6.37 -14.34
N ALA A 56 9.75 -6.91 -14.05
CA ALA A 56 9.50 -8.33 -13.90
C ALA A 56 9.50 -9.08 -15.24
N TYR A 57 9.33 -8.38 -16.36
CA TYR A 57 9.33 -8.99 -17.68
C TYR A 57 10.54 -9.90 -17.91
N PRO A 58 11.81 -9.50 -17.71
CA PRO A 58 12.96 -10.41 -17.85
C PRO A 58 12.96 -11.61 -16.88
N LEU A 59 12.26 -11.55 -15.73
CA LEU A 59 12.18 -12.66 -14.78
C LEU A 59 11.18 -13.75 -15.17
N HIS A 60 10.30 -13.53 -16.17
CA HIS A 60 9.29 -14.52 -16.57
C HIS A 60 9.93 -15.89 -16.93
N GLY A 61 11.06 -15.87 -17.64
CA GLY A 61 11.76 -17.08 -18.06
C GLY A 61 12.37 -17.84 -16.87
N TYR A 62 12.79 -17.14 -15.82
CA TYR A 62 13.32 -17.77 -14.62
C TYR A 62 12.21 -18.46 -13.82
N ILE A 63 11.05 -17.83 -13.69
CA ILE A 63 9.91 -18.39 -12.95
C ILE A 63 9.30 -19.57 -13.70
N LEU A 64 9.17 -19.50 -15.02
CA LEU A 64 8.75 -20.67 -15.82
C LEU A 64 9.66 -21.86 -15.59
N ARG A 65 10.98 -21.64 -15.61
CA ARG A 65 11.96 -22.71 -15.34
C ARG A 65 11.85 -23.22 -13.91
N LEU A 66 11.62 -22.34 -12.93
CA LEU A 66 11.43 -22.70 -11.53
C LEU A 66 10.18 -23.56 -11.31
N LEU A 67 9.08 -23.29 -12.02
CA LEU A 67 7.84 -24.09 -11.99
C LEU A 67 7.99 -25.43 -12.73
N MET A 68 8.84 -25.50 -13.76
CA MET A 68 9.07 -26.72 -14.53
C MET A 68 9.93 -27.77 -13.79
N VAL A 69 10.74 -27.32 -12.81
CA VAL A 69 11.58 -28.19 -11.95
C VAL A 69 10.73 -29.16 -11.10
N PRO A 70 9.74 -28.72 -10.31
CA PRO A 70 8.88 -29.61 -9.53
C PRO A 70 7.80 -30.30 -10.38
N ALA A 71 7.43 -29.74 -11.54
CA ALA A 71 6.46 -30.34 -12.47
C ALA A 71 7.01 -31.47 -13.35
N GLY A 72 8.28 -31.88 -13.15
CA GLY A 72 8.91 -33.10 -13.65
C GLY A 72 8.36 -33.68 -14.97
N LYS A 73 8.99 -33.35 -16.11
CA LYS A 73 8.83 -34.03 -17.43
C LYS A 73 7.39 -34.32 -17.89
N ILE A 74 6.38 -33.64 -17.37
CA ILE A 74 5.07 -33.63 -18.02
C ILE A 74 5.27 -32.80 -19.28
N ASN A 75 5.25 -33.45 -20.44
CA ASN A 75 5.21 -32.76 -21.71
C ASN A 75 3.97 -31.86 -21.68
N LEU A 76 4.16 -30.58 -21.34
CA LEU A 76 3.16 -29.54 -21.56
C LEU A 76 3.06 -29.42 -23.07
N ASN A 77 2.31 -30.34 -23.67
CA ASN A 77 1.87 -30.23 -25.03
C ASN A 77 1.08 -28.93 -25.04
N VAL A 78 1.65 -27.88 -25.62
CA VAL A 78 1.00 -26.58 -25.72
C VAL A 78 -0.21 -26.83 -26.61
N LEU A 79 -1.37 -27.09 -25.97
CA LEU A 79 -2.59 -27.51 -26.66
C LEU A 79 -3.06 -26.38 -27.60
N GLU A 80 -2.69 -25.12 -27.30
CA GLU A 80 -2.88 -23.95 -28.16
C GLU A 80 -1.87 -22.83 -27.86
N VAL A 81 -1.47 -22.08 -28.89
CA VAL A 81 -0.65 -20.86 -28.77
C VAL A 81 -1.29 -19.83 -27.82
N THR A 82 -2.62 -19.82 -27.79
CA THR A 82 -3.45 -18.96 -26.92
C THR A 82 -3.24 -19.24 -25.43
N GLU A 83 -3.05 -20.51 -25.03
CA GLU A 83 -2.86 -20.88 -23.63
C GLU A 83 -1.49 -20.44 -23.12
N ALA A 84 -0.43 -20.68 -23.89
CA ALA A 84 0.93 -20.24 -23.55
C ALA A 84 0.99 -18.72 -23.40
N PHE A 85 0.31 -17.97 -24.28
CA PHE A 85 0.23 -16.51 -24.17
C PHE A 85 -0.48 -16.06 -22.88
N LYS A 86 -1.62 -16.67 -22.52
CA LYS A 86 -2.35 -16.36 -21.28
C LYS A 86 -1.50 -16.62 -20.05
N VAL A 87 -0.83 -17.78 -19.99
CA VAL A 87 0.06 -18.13 -18.86
C VAL A 87 1.18 -17.12 -18.72
N ASN A 88 1.82 -16.71 -19.82
CA ASN A 88 2.90 -15.71 -19.79
C ASN A 88 2.43 -14.35 -19.25
N ILE A 89 1.26 -13.86 -19.66
CA ILE A 89 0.69 -12.61 -19.15
C ILE A 89 0.43 -12.74 -17.64
N LEU A 90 -0.31 -13.77 -17.22
CA LEU A 90 -0.65 -13.97 -15.81
C LEU A 90 0.61 -14.09 -14.94
N LEU A 91 1.62 -14.81 -15.43
CA LEU A 91 2.85 -15.02 -14.71
C LEU A 91 3.65 -13.72 -14.57
N SER A 92 3.75 -12.91 -15.64
CA SER A 92 4.41 -11.61 -15.57
C SER A 92 3.73 -10.66 -14.59
N LEU A 93 2.40 -10.66 -14.57
CA LEU A 93 1.60 -9.83 -13.67
C LEU A 93 1.75 -10.28 -12.22
N PHE A 94 1.65 -11.59 -11.94
CA PHE A 94 1.90 -12.14 -10.61
C PHE A 94 3.31 -11.83 -10.12
N THR A 95 4.31 -11.99 -10.99
CA THR A 95 5.71 -11.68 -10.65
C THR A 95 5.89 -10.20 -10.35
N GLY A 96 5.27 -9.31 -11.12
CA GLY A 96 5.26 -7.87 -10.86
C GLY A 96 4.65 -7.53 -9.51
N VAL A 97 3.56 -8.20 -9.13
CA VAL A 97 2.94 -8.06 -7.79
C VAL A 97 3.88 -8.56 -6.70
N VAL A 98 4.52 -9.71 -6.89
CA VAL A 98 5.47 -10.29 -5.92
C VAL A 98 6.64 -9.33 -5.66
N ILE A 99 7.19 -8.73 -6.71
CA ILE A 99 8.31 -7.77 -6.62
C ILE A 99 7.86 -6.43 -5.98
N SER A 100 6.65 -5.96 -6.31
CA SER A 100 6.11 -4.71 -5.73
C SER A 100 5.52 -4.86 -4.34
N PHE A 101 5.28 -6.09 -3.88
CA PHE A 101 4.67 -6.41 -2.58
C PHE A 101 5.23 -5.61 -1.39
N PRO A 102 6.55 -5.49 -1.16
CA PRO A 102 7.08 -4.69 -0.05
C PRO A 102 6.63 -3.22 -0.09
N VAL A 103 6.60 -2.64 -1.30
CA VAL A 103 6.17 -1.24 -1.48
C VAL A 103 4.67 -1.11 -1.31
N LEU A 104 3.88 -2.06 -1.85
CA LEU A 104 2.43 -2.10 -1.69
C LEU A 104 2.04 -2.20 -0.21
N ALA A 105 2.65 -3.12 0.53
CA ALA A 105 2.42 -3.28 1.96
C ALA A 105 2.73 -1.99 2.75
N TYR A 106 3.85 -1.33 2.42
CA TYR A 106 4.19 -0.03 3.00
C TYR A 106 3.15 1.05 2.69
N GLN A 107 2.69 1.13 1.44
CA GLN A 107 1.75 2.16 1.01
C GLN A 107 0.37 1.98 1.66
N ILE A 108 -0.09 0.73 1.81
CA ILE A 108 -1.32 0.34 2.51
C ILE A 108 -1.22 0.69 4.00
N LEU A 109 -0.14 0.31 4.68
CA LEU A 109 0.04 0.65 6.10
C LEU A 109 0.11 2.16 6.34
N LYS A 110 0.75 2.88 5.43
CA LYS A 110 0.82 4.33 5.48
C LYS A 110 -0.55 5.00 5.19
N PHE A 111 -1.51 4.30 4.56
CA PHE A 111 -2.91 4.74 4.44
C PHE A 111 -3.72 4.51 5.72
N VAL A 112 -3.37 3.49 6.51
CA VAL A 112 -3.98 3.24 7.83
C VAL A 112 -3.42 4.18 8.91
N LEU A 113 -2.22 4.71 8.69
CA LEU A 113 -1.53 5.72 9.52
C LEU A 113 -2.38 6.87 10.10
N PRO A 114 -3.21 7.61 9.31
CA PRO A 114 -4.02 8.71 9.83
C PRO A 114 -5.09 8.24 10.82
N ALA A 115 -5.46 6.96 10.80
CA ALA A 115 -6.39 6.37 11.77
C ALA A 115 -5.73 6.00 13.11
N LEU A 116 -4.41 6.18 13.25
CA LEU A 116 -3.63 5.72 14.41
C LEU A 116 -2.92 6.88 15.13
N LYS A 117 -2.90 6.84 16.47
CA LYS A 117 -2.27 7.89 17.30
C LYS A 117 -0.80 8.06 16.94
N ARG A 118 -0.29 9.31 16.93
CA ARG A 118 1.11 9.67 16.58
C ARG A 118 2.18 8.81 17.29
N ARG A 119 1.89 8.31 18.49
CA ARG A 119 2.80 7.47 19.29
C ARG A 119 2.94 6.03 18.79
N GLU A 120 1.94 5.50 18.07
CA GLU A 120 1.91 4.13 17.55
C GLU A 120 2.52 4.01 16.15
N ARG A 121 2.84 5.16 15.52
CA ARG A 121 3.48 5.23 14.20
C ARG A 121 4.78 4.42 14.09
N ARG A 122 5.48 4.22 15.22
CA ARG A 122 6.71 3.43 15.30
C ARG A 122 6.46 1.92 15.11
N LEU A 123 5.25 1.42 15.38
CA LEU A 123 4.88 0.01 15.19
C LEU A 123 4.72 -0.38 13.72
N LEU A 124 4.60 0.60 12.82
CA LEU A 124 4.44 0.29 11.40
C LEU A 124 5.72 -0.21 10.74
N VAL A 125 6.89 0.26 11.19
CA VAL A 125 8.18 -0.22 10.66
C VAL A 125 8.36 -1.72 10.92
N PRO A 126 8.25 -2.23 12.18
CA PRO A 126 8.35 -3.67 12.42
C PRO A 126 7.21 -4.44 11.75
N LEU A 127 6.03 -3.84 11.57
CA LEU A 127 4.92 -4.47 10.87
C LEU A 127 5.18 -4.64 9.36
N VAL A 128 5.77 -3.66 8.68
CA VAL A 128 6.19 -3.78 7.28
C VAL A 128 7.23 -4.88 7.12
N ILE A 129 8.20 -4.94 8.03
CA ILE A 129 9.22 -5.99 8.04
C ILE A 129 8.54 -7.36 8.25
N LEU A 130 7.58 -7.45 9.16
CA LEU A 130 6.82 -8.67 9.39
C LEU A 130 6.06 -9.12 8.15
N PHE A 131 5.38 -8.20 7.44
CA PHE A 131 4.72 -8.53 6.17
C PHE A 131 5.70 -9.00 5.11
N PHE A 132 6.89 -8.39 5.02
CA PHE A 132 7.91 -8.81 4.07
C PHE A 132 8.43 -10.22 4.39
N VAL A 133 8.73 -10.50 5.67
CA VAL A 133 9.17 -11.82 6.13
C VAL A 133 8.08 -12.87 5.88
N LEU A 134 6.82 -12.55 6.22
CA LEU A 134 5.69 -13.45 6.02
C LEU A 134 5.41 -13.70 4.54
N PHE A 135 5.62 -12.70 3.69
CA PHE A 135 5.50 -12.84 2.24
C PHE A 135 6.58 -13.76 1.67
N LEU A 136 7.86 -13.55 2.04
CA LEU A 136 8.95 -14.45 1.66
C LEU A 136 8.69 -15.88 2.16
N GLY A 137 8.27 -16.02 3.41
CA GLY A 137 7.88 -17.29 4.01
C GLY A 137 6.74 -17.95 3.24
N GLY A 138 5.73 -17.18 2.82
CA GLY A 138 4.62 -17.64 2.01
C GLY A 138 5.03 -18.12 0.61
N VAL A 139 5.93 -17.38 -0.07
CA VAL A 139 6.47 -17.78 -1.38
C VAL A 139 7.23 -19.10 -1.28
N VAL A 140 8.11 -19.23 -0.28
CA VAL A 140 8.87 -20.46 -0.01
C VAL A 140 7.93 -21.61 0.36
N PHE A 141 6.98 -21.37 1.26
CA PHE A 141 5.98 -22.36 1.67
C PHE A 141 5.13 -22.84 0.50
N SER A 142 4.68 -21.92 -0.36
CA SER A 142 3.90 -22.25 -1.56
C SER A 142 4.66 -23.16 -2.51
N TYR A 143 5.96 -22.88 -2.73
CA TYR A 143 6.81 -23.70 -3.60
C TYR A 143 7.05 -25.11 -3.03
N PHE A 144 7.40 -25.21 -1.74
CA PHE A 144 7.81 -26.50 -1.16
C PHE A 144 6.67 -27.37 -0.64
N ASN A 145 5.58 -26.79 -0.13
CA ASN A 145 4.49 -27.55 0.48
C ASN A 145 3.26 -27.60 -0.42
N LEU A 146 2.84 -26.44 -0.94
CA LEU A 146 1.58 -26.33 -1.67
C LEU A 146 1.65 -27.01 -3.03
N LEU A 147 2.76 -26.81 -3.76
CA LEU A 147 2.98 -27.37 -5.10
C LEU A 147 2.97 -28.91 -5.14
N PRO A 148 3.75 -29.65 -4.31
CA PRO A 148 3.70 -31.10 -4.32
C PRO A 148 2.38 -31.67 -3.79
N VAL A 149 1.74 -31.01 -2.82
CA VAL A 149 0.41 -31.42 -2.34
C VAL A 149 -0.64 -31.25 -3.43
N ALA A 150 -0.62 -30.14 -4.18
CA ALA A 150 -1.55 -29.91 -5.28
C ALA A 150 -1.36 -30.92 -6.41
N ILE A 151 -0.11 -31.21 -6.80
CA ILE A 151 0.18 -32.23 -7.81
C ILE A 151 -0.24 -33.63 -7.32
N GLY A 152 0.02 -33.96 -6.05
CA GLY A 152 -0.38 -35.24 -5.47
C GLY A 152 -1.88 -35.40 -5.23
N TRP A 153 -2.65 -34.32 -5.22
CA TRP A 153 -4.13 -34.37 -5.21
C TRP A 153 -4.74 -34.45 -6.62
N LEU A 154 -4.03 -33.93 -7.63
CA LEU A 154 -4.53 -33.79 -9.00
C LEU A 154 -4.20 -35.02 -9.87
N LEU A 155 -3.11 -35.73 -9.57
CA LEU A 155 -2.80 -37.07 -10.09
C LEU A 155 -3.37 -38.16 -9.19
#